data_AF-A0A183CL24-F1
#
_entry.id   AF-A0A183CL24-F1
#
_cell.length_a   1.000
_cell.length_b   1.000
_cell.length_c   1.000
_cell.angle_alpha   90.00
_cell.angle_beta   90.00
_cell.angle_gamma   90.00
#
_symmetry.space_group_name_H-M   'P 1'
#
loop_
_entity.id
_entity.type
_entity.pdbx_description
1 polymer ?
#
loop_
_entity_poly.entity_id
_entity_poly.type
_entity_poly.pdbx_seq_one_letter_code
_entity_poly.pdbx_strand_id
1 'polypeptide(L)'
;MKFRFNGGLDCPEWILSQIPEIAKTNTNELQALGTSVIERTKAKKCEWTEADTKSYCSEMSVDGLRALKAKIAALLFIFEKATKNDCSCQDLEKELLQLGFPSGKTCLRSARTVRIKPGDARQ
;
A
#
# COMPACT_ATOMS: atom_id res chain seq x y z
N MET A 1 -6.90 -2.26 -16.34
CA MET A 1 -5.77 -1.31 -16.44
C MET A 1 -4.49 -2.06 -16.08
N LYS A 2 -3.45 -2.01 -16.91
CA LYS A 2 -2.20 -2.75 -16.68
C LYS A 2 -1.30 -1.97 -15.74
N PHE A 3 -0.88 -2.59 -14.64
CA PHE A 3 -0.04 -1.96 -13.62
C PHE A 3 1.37 -2.56 -13.65
N ARG A 4 2.39 -1.71 -13.69
CA ARG A 4 3.80 -2.11 -13.61
C ARG A 4 4.13 -2.72 -12.25
N PHE A 5 3.51 -2.25 -11.16
CA PHE A 5 3.67 -2.93 -9.88
C PHE A 5 3.26 -4.39 -9.97
N ASN A 6 2.30 -4.76 -10.82
CA ASN A 6 1.87 -6.14 -11.06
C ASN A 6 2.52 -6.77 -12.31
N GLY A 7 3.65 -6.26 -12.79
CA GLY A 7 4.38 -6.82 -13.94
C GLY A 7 3.69 -6.58 -15.29
N GLY A 8 2.88 -5.52 -15.40
CA GLY A 8 2.12 -5.21 -16.61
C GLY A 8 0.81 -6.00 -16.74
N LEU A 9 0.37 -6.65 -15.66
CA LEU A 9 -0.91 -7.34 -15.57
C LEU A 9 -1.99 -6.42 -15.00
N ASP A 10 -3.25 -6.80 -15.18
CA ASP A 10 -4.37 -6.14 -14.53
C ASP A 10 -4.31 -6.32 -13.00
N CYS A 11 -4.77 -5.30 -12.27
CA CYS A 11 -4.89 -5.38 -10.82
C CYS A 11 -5.99 -6.40 -10.47
N PRO A 12 -5.77 -7.30 -9.50
CA PRO A 12 -6.79 -8.28 -9.16
C PRO A 12 -8.03 -7.62 -8.54
N GLU A 13 -9.21 -8.16 -8.85
CA GLU A 13 -10.52 -7.61 -8.45
C GLU A 13 -10.65 -7.35 -6.94
N TRP A 14 -10.06 -8.20 -6.11
CA TRP A 14 -10.11 -8.05 -4.65
C TRP A 14 -9.32 -6.83 -4.15
N ILE A 15 -8.33 -6.31 -4.90
CA ILE A 15 -7.67 -5.04 -4.59
C ILE A 15 -8.57 -3.89 -5.02
N LEU A 16 -9.18 -4.00 -6.20
CA LEU A 16 -10.08 -2.98 -6.73
C LEU A 16 -11.29 -2.77 -5.81
N SER A 17 -11.80 -3.83 -5.18
CA SER A 17 -12.87 -3.73 -4.20
C SER A 17 -12.44 -3.01 -2.91
N GLN A 18 -11.15 -2.94 -2.58
CA GLN A 18 -10.65 -2.23 -1.41
C GLN A 18 -10.38 -0.75 -1.65
N ILE A 19 -10.25 -0.31 -2.91
CA ILE A 19 -10.07 1.10 -3.27
C ILE A 19 -11.09 2.03 -2.59
N PRO A 20 -12.42 1.80 -2.69
CA PRO A 20 -13.39 2.68 -2.06
C PRO A 20 -13.26 2.70 -0.53
N GLU A 21 -12.87 1.58 0.08
CA GLU A 21 -12.65 1.49 1.53
C GLU A 21 -11.41 2.27 1.96
N ILE A 22 -10.35 2.23 1.15
CA ILE A 22 -9.13 3.03 1.36
C ILE A 22 -9.47 4.52 1.22
N ALA A 23 -10.22 4.90 0.18
CA ALA A 23 -10.62 6.29 -0.09
C ALA A 23 -11.52 6.90 1.00
N LYS A 24 -12.34 6.08 1.69
CA LYS A 24 -13.10 6.51 2.87
C LYS A 24 -12.24 6.79 4.10
N THR A 25 -10.99 6.35 4.12
CA THR A 25 -10.08 6.48 5.27
C THR A 25 -9.38 7.83 5.23
N ASN A 26 -9.19 8.44 6.40
CA ASN A 26 -8.41 9.68 6.50
C ASN A 26 -6.99 9.51 5.94
N THR A 27 -6.50 10.50 5.20
CA THR A 27 -5.16 10.50 4.60
C THR A 27 -4.05 10.30 5.64
N ASN A 28 -4.22 10.86 6.85
CA ASN A 28 -3.25 10.71 7.95
C ASN A 28 -3.16 9.27 8.46
N GLU A 29 -4.30 8.61 8.65
CA GLU A 29 -4.38 7.21 9.07
C GLU A 29 -3.79 6.29 7.99
N LEU A 30 -4.16 6.53 6.73
CA LEU A 30 -3.63 5.78 5.59
C LEU A 30 -2.11 5.96 5.43
N GLN A 31 -1.61 7.16 5.71
CA GLN A 31 -0.18 7.45 5.70
C GLN A 31 0.57 6.70 6.82
N ALA A 32 0.05 6.73 8.05
CA ALA A 32 0.63 6.02 9.18
C ALA A 32 0.62 4.50 8.94
N LEU A 33 -0.49 3.99 8.43
CA LEU A 33 -0.65 2.59 8.05
C LEU A 33 0.33 2.19 6.95
N GLY A 34 0.36 2.93 5.83
CA GLY A 34 1.25 2.64 4.71
C GLY A 34 2.72 2.67 5.09
N THR A 35 3.15 3.62 5.93
CA THR A 35 4.52 3.65 6.46
C THR A 35 4.84 2.39 7.26
N SER A 36 3.91 1.96 8.12
CA SER A 36 4.07 0.78 8.96
C SER A 36 4.11 -0.51 8.13
N VAL A 37 3.27 -0.60 7.09
CA VAL A 37 3.28 -1.70 6.12
C VAL A 37 4.62 -1.76 5.38
N ILE A 38 5.15 -0.63 4.95
CA ILE A 38 6.44 -0.56 4.26
C ILE A 38 7.58 -1.03 5.16
N GLU A 39 7.66 -0.54 6.40
CA GLU A 39 8.71 -0.96 7.35
C GLU A 39 8.63 -2.47 7.66
N ARG A 40 7.42 -3.01 7.81
CA ARG A 40 7.19 -4.44 7.99
C ARG A 40 7.57 -5.27 6.77
N THR A 41 7.26 -4.78 5.58
CA THR A 41 7.64 -5.40 4.30
C THR A 41 9.17 -5.47 4.17
N LYS A 42 9.89 -4.40 4.52
CA LYS A 42 11.37 -4.40 4.56
C LYS A 42 11.93 -5.40 5.55
N ALA A 43 11.31 -5.49 6.73
CA ALA A 43 11.70 -6.44 7.77
C ALA A 43 11.34 -7.90 7.43
N LYS A 44 10.68 -8.16 6.28
CA LYS A 44 10.07 -9.46 5.93
C LYS A 44 9.15 -10.00 7.02
N LYS A 45 8.59 -9.12 7.85
CA LYS A 45 7.65 -9.44 8.91
C LYS A 45 6.25 -9.14 8.39
N CYS A 46 5.66 -10.10 7.68
CA CYS A 46 4.31 -9.96 7.12
C CYS A 46 3.20 -10.32 8.14
N GLU A 47 3.57 -10.66 9.38
CA GLU A 47 2.62 -10.98 10.44
C GLU A 47 2.06 -9.68 11.06
N TRP A 48 0.74 -9.55 10.99
CA TRP A 48 -0.03 -8.50 11.64
C TRP A 48 -0.83 -9.12 12.78
N THR A 49 -0.50 -8.73 14.01
CA THR A 49 -1.24 -9.20 15.19
C THR A 49 -2.55 -8.42 15.33
N GLU A 50 -3.53 -9.00 16.01
CA GLU A 50 -4.77 -8.29 16.36
C GLU A 50 -4.48 -7.03 17.19
N ALA A 51 -3.46 -7.05 18.04
CA ALA A 51 -2.99 -5.89 18.79
C ALA A 51 -2.50 -4.75 17.87
N ASP A 52 -1.73 -5.08 16.83
CA ASP A 52 -1.27 -4.10 15.85
C ASP A 52 -2.45 -3.46 15.11
N THR A 53 -3.41 -4.29 14.71
CA THR A 53 -4.61 -3.87 13.97
C THR A 53 -5.50 -2.97 14.84
N LYS A 54 -5.61 -3.27 16.13
CA LYS A 54 -6.39 -2.49 17.11
C LYS A 54 -5.80 -1.09 17.34
N SER A 55 -4.50 -0.90 17.14
CA SER A 55 -3.86 0.42 17.27
C SER A 55 -4.26 1.41 16.17
N TYR A 56 -4.70 0.93 15.00
CA TYR A 56 -5.14 1.76 13.86
C TYR A 56 -6.66 1.79 13.69
N CYS A 57 -7.39 1.03 14.50
CA CYS A 57 -8.85 1.01 14.50
C CYS A 57 -9.33 0.87 15.94
N SER A 58 -9.51 2.02 16.60
CA SER A 58 -10.03 2.11 17.96
C SER A 58 -11.51 1.76 18.05
N GLU A 59 -12.24 1.75 16.93
CA GLU A 59 -13.65 1.38 16.87
C GLU A 59 -13.82 -0.13 16.70
N MET A 60 -14.35 -0.78 17.74
CA MET A 60 -14.48 -2.23 17.84
C MET A 60 -15.68 -2.78 17.04
N SER A 61 -15.87 -2.28 15.82
CA SER A 61 -16.82 -2.87 14.87
C SER A 61 -16.12 -3.98 14.09
N VAL A 62 -16.68 -5.19 14.11
CA VAL A 62 -16.16 -6.35 13.37
C VAL A 62 -15.93 -6.06 11.89
N ASP A 63 -16.77 -5.19 11.32
CA ASP A 63 -16.68 -4.77 9.93
C ASP A 63 -15.49 -3.81 9.68
N GLY A 64 -15.26 -2.86 10.60
CA GLY A 64 -14.12 -1.94 10.54
C GLY A 64 -12.77 -2.66 10.65
N LEU A 65 -12.69 -3.68 11.52
CA LEU A 65 -11.47 -4.48 11.69
C LEU A 65 -11.21 -5.37 10.46
N ARG A 66 -12.27 -5.90 9.84
CA ARG A 66 -12.18 -6.61 8.56
C ARG A 66 -11.72 -5.69 7.43
N ALA A 67 -12.31 -4.50 7.32
CA ALA A 67 -11.92 -3.50 6.34
C ALA A 67 -10.45 -3.09 6.51
N LEU A 68 -9.99 -2.84 7.76
CA LEU A 68 -8.59 -2.52 8.03
C LEU A 68 -7.63 -3.64 7.62
N LYS A 69 -7.94 -4.90 7.97
CA LYS A 69 -7.13 -6.06 7.54
C LYS A 69 -7.06 -6.17 6.02
N ALA A 70 -8.17 -5.91 5.34
CA ALA A 70 -8.22 -5.93 3.87
C ALA A 70 -7.37 -4.79 3.26
N LYS A 71 -7.38 -3.59 3.84
CA LYS A 71 -6.50 -2.46 3.44
C LYS A 71 -5.03 -2.81 3.62
N ILE A 72 -4.66 -3.39 4.76
CA ILE A 72 -3.29 -3.84 5.05
C ILE A 72 -2.85 -4.89 4.01
N ALA A 73 -3.69 -5.89 3.76
CA ALA A 73 -3.40 -6.93 2.77
C ALA A 73 -3.24 -6.35 1.37
N ALA A 74 -4.06 -5.37 0.99
CA ALA A 74 -3.95 -4.69 -0.29
C ALA A 74 -2.62 -3.92 -0.43
N LEU A 75 -2.26 -3.13 0.58
CA LEU A 75 -0.99 -2.40 0.62
C LEU A 75 0.22 -3.34 0.57
N LEU A 76 0.22 -4.41 1.39
CA LEU A 76 1.26 -5.44 1.38
C LEU A 76 1.44 -6.05 0.00
N PHE A 77 0.34 -6.45 -0.63
CA PHE A 77 0.37 -7.04 -1.96
C PHE A 77 0.94 -6.06 -3.00
N ILE A 78 0.48 -4.81 -2.99
CA ILE A 78 0.99 -3.78 -3.91
C ILE A 78 2.50 -3.58 -3.72
N PHE A 79 2.97 -3.44 -2.48
CA PHE A 79 4.41 -3.22 -2.22
C PHE A 79 5.27 -4.44 -2.52
N GLU A 80 4.79 -5.65 -2.19
CA GLU A 80 5.50 -6.88 -2.52
C GLU A 80 5.61 -7.07 -4.03
N LYS A 81 4.50 -6.84 -4.76
CA LYS A 81 4.48 -6.91 -6.22
C LYS A 81 5.35 -5.84 -6.85
N ALA A 82 5.28 -4.60 -6.37
CA ALA A 82 6.14 -3.51 -6.83
C ALA A 82 7.63 -3.87 -6.68
N THR A 83 8.00 -4.45 -5.53
CA THR A 83 9.37 -4.91 -5.26
C THR A 83 9.77 -6.07 -6.15
N LYS A 84 8.87 -7.05 -6.36
CA LYS A 84 9.11 -8.24 -7.18
C LYS A 84 9.24 -7.93 -8.66
N ASN A 85 8.54 -6.91 -9.15
CA ASN A 85 8.51 -6.50 -10.55
C ASN A 85 9.46 -5.32 -10.85
N ASP A 86 10.35 -4.95 -9.92
CA ASP A 86 11.28 -3.81 -10.06
C ASP A 86 10.56 -2.50 -10.50
N CYS A 87 9.33 -2.28 -10.01
CA CYS A 87 8.53 -1.11 -10.37
C CYS A 87 9.15 0.15 -9.74
N SER A 88 9.36 1.22 -10.52
CA SER A 88 9.96 2.45 -10.01
C SER A 88 9.05 3.16 -9.01
N CYS A 89 9.61 3.95 -8.09
CA CYS A 89 8.81 4.71 -7.11
C CYS A 89 7.85 5.70 -7.80
N GLN A 90 8.27 6.27 -8.93
CA GLN A 90 7.45 7.23 -9.68
C GLN A 90 6.29 6.54 -10.40
N ASP A 91 6.51 5.35 -10.94
CA ASP A 91 5.44 4.56 -11.56
C ASP A 91 4.47 4.06 -10.49
N LEU A 92 4.98 3.53 -9.38
CA LEU A 92 4.16 3.10 -8.25
C LEU A 92 3.29 4.24 -7.69
N GLU A 93 3.84 5.45 -7.62
CA GLU A 93 3.08 6.64 -7.21
C GLU A 93 1.93 6.95 -8.18
N LYS A 94 2.21 7.01 -9.48
CA LYS A 94 1.16 7.24 -10.50
C LYS A 94 0.10 6.15 -10.48
N GLU A 95 0.51 4.91 -10.27
CA GLU A 95 -0.37 3.75 -10.21
C GLU A 95 -1.26 3.76 -8.97
N LEU A 96 -0.72 4.11 -7.80
CA LEU A 96 -1.50 4.31 -6.58
C LEU A 96 -2.51 5.47 -6.75
N LEU A 97 -2.11 6.57 -7.38
CA LEU A 97 -3.02 7.68 -7.69
C LEU A 97 -4.14 7.23 -8.64
N GLN A 98 -3.81 6.41 -9.64
CA GLN A 98 -4.78 5.82 -10.56
C GLN A 98 -5.74 4.84 -9.87
N LEU A 99 -5.27 4.16 -8.82
CA LEU A 99 -6.08 3.34 -7.92
C LEU A 99 -6.90 4.19 -6.93
N GLY A 100 -6.86 5.52 -6.99
CA GLY A 100 -7.66 6.40 -6.13
C GLY A 100 -7.05 6.65 -4.74
N PHE A 101 -5.77 6.31 -4.53
CA PHE A 101 -5.08 6.71 -3.31
C PHE A 101 -4.90 8.23 -3.28
N PRO A 102 -5.06 8.88 -2.12
CA PRO A 102 -4.89 10.32 -2.01
C PRO A 102 -3.47 10.74 -2.39
N SER A 103 -3.34 11.85 -3.11
CA SER A 103 -2.08 12.45 -3.54
C SER A 103 -1.31 13.07 -2.37
N GLY A 104 -0.70 12.22 -1.55
CA GLY A 104 0.17 12.62 -0.47
C GLY A 104 1.60 12.15 -0.71
N LYS A 105 2.57 13.09 -0.70
CA LYS A 105 4.02 12.85 -0.79
C LYS A 105 4.57 11.88 0.28
N THR A 106 3.73 11.34 1.16
CA THR A 106 4.15 10.71 2.40
C THR A 106 4.00 9.20 2.44
N CYS A 107 3.05 8.59 1.74
CA CYS A 107 2.97 7.12 1.68
C CYS A 107 4.19 6.52 0.93
N LEU A 108 4.77 7.29 -0.01
CA LEU A 108 5.87 6.84 -0.88
C LEU A 108 7.26 7.34 -0.49
N ARG A 109 7.38 8.27 0.47
CA ARG A 109 8.71 8.70 0.95
C ARG A 109 9.47 7.51 1.55
N SER A 110 8.73 6.57 2.15
CA SER A 110 9.20 5.32 2.72
C SER A 110 9.32 4.18 1.69
N ALA A 111 8.53 4.20 0.60
CA ALA A 111 8.67 3.24 -0.50
C ALA A 111 10.00 3.39 -1.24
N ARG A 112 10.57 4.61 -1.22
CA ARG A 112 11.92 4.93 -1.69
C ARG A 112 13.04 4.16 -0.97
N THR A 113 12.76 3.60 0.20
CA THR A 113 13.71 2.78 0.99
C THR A 113 13.44 1.28 0.91
N VAL A 114 12.29 0.85 0.37
CA VAL A 114 12.18 -0.54 -0.13
C VAL A 114 13.10 -0.57 -1.35
N ARG A 115 13.81 -1.68 -1.63
CA ARG A 115 14.76 -1.79 -2.76
C ARG A 115 14.11 -1.67 -4.16
N ILE A 116 13.10 -0.83 -4.32
CA ILE A 116 12.79 -0.19 -5.58
C ILE A 116 14.04 0.62 -5.95
N LYS A 117 14.79 0.17 -6.96
CA LYS A 117 15.94 0.94 -7.45
C LYS A 117 15.49 2.40 -7.62
N PRO A 118 16.29 3.40 -7.21
CA PRO A 118 16.03 4.75 -7.68
C PRO A 118 16.00 4.64 -9.20
N GLY A 119 14.81 4.80 -9.78
CA GLY A 119 14.66 4.89 -11.23
C GLY A 119 15.69 5.92 -11.67
N ASP A 120 16.62 5.46 -12.49
CA ASP A 120 17.77 6.21 -12.97
C ASP A 120 17.26 7.58 -13.43
N ALA A 121 17.46 8.59 -12.58
CA ALA A 121 17.28 9.99 -12.94
C ALA A 121 18.48 10.34 -13.83
N ARG A 122 18.50 9.79 -15.05
CA ARG A 122 19.29 10.34 -16.14
C ARG A 122 18.36 11.01 -17.14
N GLN A 123 18.67 12.30 -17.22
CA GLN A 123 18.36 13.28 -18.27
C GLN A 123 16.98 13.91 -18.21
#